data_AF-A0A6F8YWB0-F1
#
_entry.id   AF-A0A6F8YWB0-F1
#
_cell.length_a   1.000
_cell.length_b   1.000
_cell.length_c   1.000
_cell.angle_alpha   90.00
_cell.angle_beta   90.00
_cell.angle_gamma   90.00
#
_symmetry.space_group_name_H-M   'P 1'
#
loop_
_entity.id
_entity.type
_entity.pdbx_description
1 polymer ?
#
loop_
_entity_poly.entity_id
_entity_poly.type
_entity_poly.pdbx_seq_one_letter_code
_entity_poly.pdbx_strand_id
1 'polypeptide(L)'
;MARRPPGPLRPLAQAAAIAGLSPDDRVTVRAGLRWRLAPGGDDRVALHVFDRTLTLPAGCVPALRVLLTGRATRVGDLPGLDTDDDRLVLARRLLREAILTPT
;
A
#
# COMPACT_ATOMS: atom_id res chain seq x y z
N MET A 1 -38.63 -18.30 11.96
CA MET A 1 -37.24 -18.40 12.44
C MET A 1 -36.34 -17.64 11.48
N ALA A 2 -35.82 -16.48 11.87
CA ALA A 2 -35.03 -15.62 10.99
C ALA A 2 -33.58 -16.13 10.89
N ARG A 3 -33.16 -16.50 9.67
CA ARG A 3 -31.80 -16.94 9.35
C ARG A 3 -30.90 -15.69 9.35
N ARG A 4 -30.05 -15.54 10.36
CA ARG A 4 -29.03 -14.48 10.39
C ARG A 4 -28.03 -14.76 9.27
N PRO A 5 -27.80 -13.84 8.31
CA PRO A 5 -26.76 -14.05 7.31
C PRO A 5 -25.39 -14.05 8.02
N PRO A 6 -24.44 -14.89 7.61
CA PRO A 6 -23.09 -14.82 8.13
C PRO A 6 -22.55 -13.41 7.88
N GLY A 7 -22.17 -12.71 8.96
CA GLY A 7 -21.49 -11.42 8.83
C GLY A 7 -20.23 -11.60 7.97
N PRO A 8 -19.86 -10.60 7.16
CA PRO A 8 -18.77 -10.75 6.20
C PRO A 8 -17.51 -11.22 6.92
N LEU A 9 -16.93 -12.31 6.40
CA LEU A 9 -15.65 -12.81 6.87
C LEU A 9 -14.65 -11.66 6.72
N ARG A 10 -14.08 -11.17 7.84
CA ARG A 10 -13.15 -10.03 7.87
C ARG A 10 -12.06 -10.08 6.77
N PRO A 11 -11.52 -11.25 6.35
CA PRO A 11 -10.61 -11.33 5.21
C PRO A 11 -11.21 -10.86 3.87
N LEU A 12 -12.48 -11.18 3.59
CA LEU A 12 -13.17 -10.75 2.36
C LEU A 12 -13.50 -9.26 2.38
N ALA A 13 -13.87 -8.70 3.53
CA ALA A 13 -14.11 -7.27 3.67
C ALA A 13 -12.83 -6.45 3.43
N GLN A 14 -11.67 -6.95 3.88
CA GLN A 14 -10.38 -6.33 3.62
C GLN A 14 -9.98 -6.45 2.13
N ALA A 15 -10.23 -7.60 1.50
CA ALA A 15 -10.02 -7.77 0.07
C ALA A 15 -10.93 -6.85 -0.77
N ALA A 16 -12.19 -6.68 -0.39
CA ALA A 16 -13.15 -5.80 -1.05
C ALA A 16 -12.80 -4.31 -0.84
N ALA A 17 -12.36 -3.90 0.34
CA ALA A 17 -11.89 -2.55 0.61
C ALA A 17 -10.63 -2.20 -0.20
N ILE A 18 -9.70 -3.15 -0.35
CA ILE A 18 -8.53 -2.99 -1.23
C ILE A 18 -8.97 -2.89 -2.71
N ALA A 19 -9.97 -3.68 -3.13
CA ALA A 19 -10.51 -3.61 -4.49
C ALA A 19 -11.24 -2.29 -4.77
N GLY A 20 -11.90 -1.71 -3.76
CA GLY A 20 -12.63 -0.44 -3.84
C GLY A 20 -11.76 0.81 -3.70
N LEU A 21 -10.44 0.67 -3.48
CA LEU A 21 -9.53 1.81 -3.38
C LEU A 21 -9.57 2.66 -4.66
N SER A 22 -9.73 3.97 -4.47
CA SER A 22 -9.80 5.03 -5.47
C SER A 22 -8.58 5.97 -5.36
N PRO A 23 -8.19 6.70 -6.42
CA PRO A 23 -7.15 7.72 -6.35
C PRO A 23 -7.45 8.83 -5.33
N ASP A 24 -8.71 9.06 -4.99
CA ASP A 24 -9.13 10.03 -3.97
C ASP A 24 -8.87 9.61 -2.52
N ASP A 25 -8.70 8.31 -2.29
CA ASP A 25 -8.49 7.79 -0.95
C ASP A 25 -7.13 8.22 -0.40
N ARG A 26 -7.06 8.31 0.93
CA ARG A 26 -5.83 8.64 1.63
C ARG A 26 -5.28 7.41 2.33
N VAL A 27 -3.96 7.30 2.28
CA VAL A 27 -3.20 6.24 2.95
C VAL A 27 -2.05 6.85 3.73
N THR A 28 -1.68 6.17 4.81
CA THR A 28 -0.49 6.52 5.60
C THR A 28 0.31 5.27 5.92
N VAL A 29 1.60 5.41 6.18
CA VAL A 29 2.41 4.30 6.69
C VAL A 29 1.90 3.89 8.06
N ARG A 30 1.91 2.58 8.33
CA ARG A 30 1.54 2.06 9.64
C ARG A 30 2.43 2.69 10.73
N ALA A 31 1.81 3.24 11.76
CA ALA A 31 2.52 3.82 12.90
C ALA A 31 3.50 2.81 13.52
N GLY A 32 4.74 3.26 13.77
CA GLY A 32 5.79 2.43 14.36
C GLY A 32 6.45 1.42 13.40
N LEU A 33 6.10 1.42 12.11
CA LEU A 33 6.74 0.55 11.12
C LEU A 33 8.23 0.93 10.98
N ARG A 34 9.12 0.00 11.32
CA ARG A 34 10.55 0.10 11.00
C ARG A 34 10.78 -0.35 9.57
N TRP A 35 11.37 0.51 8.76
CA TRP A 35 11.64 0.25 7.36
C TRP A 35 13.01 0.76 6.93
N ARG A 36 13.53 0.20 5.83
CA ARG A 36 14.72 0.68 5.12
C ARG A 36 14.51 0.48 3.62
N LEU A 37 14.81 1.51 2.83
CA LEU A 37 14.94 1.38 1.38
C LEU A 37 16.40 1.09 1.02
N ALA A 38 16.62 0.09 0.18
CA ALA A 38 17.92 -0.24 -0.38
C ALA A 38 17.80 -0.52 -1.88
N PRO A 39 18.86 -0.32 -2.68
CA PRO A 39 18.89 -0.77 -4.07
C PRO A 39 18.68 -2.30 -4.14
N GLY A 40 17.87 -2.76 -5.10
CA GLY A 40 17.56 -4.19 -5.28
C GLY A 40 18.29 -4.88 -6.44
N GLY A 41 19.14 -4.16 -7.18
CA GLY A 41 19.68 -4.60 -8.48
C GLY A 41 18.64 -4.48 -9.61
N ASP A 42 19.09 -4.49 -10.87
CA ASP A 42 18.26 -4.58 -12.09
C ASP A 42 16.92 -3.81 -12.06
N ASP A 43 16.97 -2.48 -11.95
CA ASP A 43 15.80 -1.60 -11.89
C ASP A 43 14.77 -1.97 -10.81
N ARG A 44 15.26 -2.53 -9.68
CA ARG A 44 14.47 -2.80 -8.48
C ARG A 44 14.93 -1.99 -7.28
N VAL A 45 13.99 -1.78 -6.38
CA VAL A 45 14.23 -1.31 -5.01
C VAL A 45 13.75 -2.37 -4.02
N ALA A 46 14.54 -2.57 -2.97
CA ALA A 46 14.18 -3.39 -1.83
C ALA A 46 13.66 -2.50 -0.69
N LEU A 47 12.42 -2.74 -0.28
CA LEU A 47 11.86 -2.21 0.96
C LEU A 47 11.96 -3.29 2.04
N HIS A 48 12.94 -3.13 2.92
CA HIS A 48 13.08 -3.97 4.09
C HIS A 48 12.15 -3.47 5.18
N VAL A 49 11.32 -4.35 5.70
CA VAL A 49 10.54 -4.17 6.93
C VAL A 49 11.01 -5.20 7.95
N PHE A 50 10.53 -5.10 9.18
CA PHE A 50 11.06 -5.90 10.30
C PHE A 50 11.08 -7.43 10.04
N ASP A 51 10.04 -7.96 9.41
CA ASP A 51 9.82 -9.40 9.21
C ASP A 51 10.14 -9.87 7.79
N ARG A 52 10.25 -8.97 6.81
CA ARG A 52 10.38 -9.34 5.39
C ARG A 52 10.98 -8.25 4.50
N THR A 53 11.26 -8.61 3.26
CA THR A 53 11.71 -7.69 2.21
C THR A 53 10.72 -7.69 1.04
N LEU A 54 10.32 -6.51 0.59
CA LEU A 54 9.52 -6.34 -0.62
C LEU A 54 10.39 -5.81 -1.75
N THR A 55 10.46 -6.54 -2.84
CA THR A 55 11.09 -6.07 -4.09
C THR A 55 10.04 -5.41 -4.98
N LEU A 56 10.30 -4.17 -5.35
CA LEU A 56 9.43 -3.30 -6.16
C LEU A 56 10.22 -2.76 -7.36
N PRO A 57 9.57 -2.36 -8.46
CA PRO A 57 10.23 -1.59 -9.51
C PRO A 57 10.89 -0.31 -8.96
N ALA A 58 12.06 0.07 -9.48
CA ALA A 58 12.77 1.27 -9.07
C ALA A 58 11.96 2.55 -9.33
N GLY A 59 11.08 2.55 -10.35
CA GLY A 59 10.13 3.63 -10.61
C GLY A 59 9.21 3.95 -9.41
N CYS A 60 8.96 2.99 -8.51
CA CYS A 60 8.15 3.23 -7.31
C CYS A 60 8.87 4.06 -6.23
N VAL A 61 10.19 4.29 -6.34
CA VAL A 61 11.00 4.95 -5.29
C VAL A 61 10.46 6.34 -4.89
N PRO A 62 10.07 7.23 -5.82
CA PRO A 62 9.52 8.54 -5.45
C PRO A 62 8.24 8.41 -4.62
N ALA A 63 7.30 7.55 -5.04
CA ALA A 63 6.08 7.25 -4.29
C ALA A 63 6.37 6.69 -2.89
N LEU A 64 7.28 5.72 -2.79
CA LEU A 64 7.69 5.12 -1.52
C LEU A 64 8.27 6.17 -0.58
N ARG A 65 9.13 7.07 -1.08
CA ARG A 65 9.73 8.14 -0.26
C ARG A 65 8.67 9.07 0.34
N VAL A 66 7.63 9.42 -0.42
CA VAL A 66 6.54 10.27 0.08
C VAL A 66 5.72 9.52 1.14
N LEU A 67 5.28 8.29 0.84
CA LEU A 67 4.47 7.48 1.76
C LEU A 67 5.18 7.21 3.09
N LEU A 68 6.47 6.90 3.03
CA LEU A 68 7.27 6.53 4.18
C LEU A 68 7.66 7.72 5.08
N THR A 69 7.28 8.95 4.72
CA THR A 69 7.33 10.12 5.63
C THR A 69 6.33 10.01 6.78
N GLY A 70 5.31 9.14 6.65
CA GLY A 70 4.24 8.97 7.63
C GLY A 70 3.14 10.04 7.56
N ARG A 71 3.14 10.89 6.53
CA ARG A 71 2.05 11.83 6.26
C ARG A 71 0.93 11.15 5.48
N ALA A 72 -0.32 11.43 5.85
CA ALA A 72 -1.49 11.01 5.08
C ALA A 72 -1.44 11.56 3.65
N THR A 73 -1.28 10.66 2.69
CA THR A 73 -1.06 10.99 1.27
C THR A 73 -2.23 10.46 0.45
N ARG A 74 -2.78 11.29 -0.45
CA ARG A 74 -3.80 10.87 -1.40
C ARG A 74 -3.16 9.96 -2.46
N VAL A 75 -3.81 8.85 -2.81
CA VAL A 75 -3.22 7.84 -3.71
C VAL A 75 -2.92 8.44 -5.09
N GLY A 76 -3.80 9.29 -5.63
CA GLY A 76 -3.60 10.00 -6.89
C GLY A 76 -2.47 11.04 -6.90
N ASP A 77 -1.90 11.38 -5.75
CA ASP A 77 -0.80 12.35 -5.68
C ASP A 77 0.57 11.67 -5.61
N LEU A 78 0.63 10.34 -5.74
CA LEU A 78 1.88 9.57 -5.66
C LEU A 78 2.78 9.82 -6.87
N PRO A 79 4.00 10.35 -6.67
CA PRO A 79 4.91 10.69 -7.76
C PRO A 79 5.65 9.46 -8.31
N GLY A 80 6.18 9.59 -9.53
CA GLY A 80 7.02 8.56 -10.16
C GLY A 80 6.24 7.37 -10.76
N LEU A 81 4.91 7.47 -10.81
CA LEU A 81 4.03 6.51 -11.46
C LEU A 81 3.23 7.22 -12.54
N ASP A 82 3.11 6.58 -13.70
CA ASP A 82 2.60 7.19 -14.93
C ASP A 82 1.08 7.33 -14.92
N THR A 83 0.38 6.37 -14.30
CA THR A 83 -1.08 6.32 -14.29
C THR A 83 -1.65 6.19 -12.88
N ASP A 84 -2.92 6.58 -12.71
CA ASP A 84 -3.66 6.33 -11.47
C ASP A 84 -3.81 4.83 -11.18
N ASP A 85 -3.89 3.99 -12.21
CA ASP A 85 -3.92 2.54 -12.04
C ASP A 85 -2.61 2.01 -11.44
N ASP A 86 -1.45 2.51 -11.86
CA ASP A 86 -0.16 2.13 -11.27
C ASP A 86 -0.07 2.53 -9.80
N ARG A 87 -0.58 3.74 -9.47
CA ARG A 87 -0.67 4.24 -8.08
C ARG A 87 -1.56 3.35 -7.24
N LEU A 88 -2.71 2.95 -7.76
CA LEU A 88 -3.64 2.03 -7.12
C LEU A 88 -3.01 0.65 -6.92
N VAL A 89 -2.32 0.10 -7.93
CA VAL A 89 -1.63 -1.19 -7.82
C VAL A 89 -0.59 -1.16 -6.71
N LEU A 90 0.24 -0.10 -6.65
CA LEU A 90 1.23 0.06 -5.58
C LEU A 90 0.55 0.18 -4.21
N ALA A 91 -0.43 1.06 -4.07
CA ALA A 91 -1.12 1.30 -2.80
C ALA A 91 -1.83 0.02 -2.29
N ARG A 92 -2.55 -0.68 -3.17
CA ARG A 92 -3.23 -1.96 -2.85
C ARG A 92 -2.23 -3.03 -2.42
N ARG A 93 -1.09 -3.16 -3.10
CA ARG A 93 -0.03 -4.09 -2.70
C ARG A 93 0.48 -3.76 -1.30
N LEU A 94 0.79 -2.50 -1.01
CA LEU A 94 1.31 -2.10 0.30
C LEU A 94 0.26 -2.22 1.43
N LEU A 95 -1.02 -2.00 1.14
CA LEU A 95 -2.13 -2.27 2.06
C LEU A 95 -2.27 -3.76 2.37
N ARG A 96 -2.19 -4.62 1.34
CA ARG A 96 -2.23 -6.08 1.49
C ARG A 96 -1.04 -6.58 2.33
N GLU A 97 0.10 -5.93 2.18
CA GLU A 97 1.32 -6.21 2.93
C GLU A 97 1.34 -5.51 4.32
N ALA A 98 0.24 -4.86 4.73
CA ALA A 98 0.12 -4.17 6.03
C ALA A 98 1.21 -3.11 6.30
N ILE A 99 1.76 -2.54 5.23
CA ILE A 99 2.72 -1.42 5.27
C ILE A 99 1.97 -0.10 5.36
N LEU A 100 0.89 0.01 4.59
CA LEU A 100 -0.02 1.16 4.64
C LEU A 100 -1.28 0.83 5.43
N THR A 101 -1.94 1.88 5.90
CA THR A 101 -3.29 1.85 6.47
C THR A 101 -4.14 2.93 5.83
N PRO A 102 -5.45 2.69 5.57
CA PRO A 102 -6.40 3.74 5.21
C PRO A 102 -6.49 4.77 6.35
N THR A 103 -6.74 6.03 6.02
CA THR A 103 -6.89 7.13 6.99
C THR A 103 -8.12 7.99 6.73
#